data_AF-A0A7K2AIH8-F1
#
_entry.id   AF-A0A7K2AIH8-F1
#
_cell.length_a   1.000
_cell.length_b   1.000
_cell.length_c   1.000
_cell.angle_alpha   90.00
_cell.angle_beta   90.00
_cell.angle_gamma   90.00
#
_symmetry.space_group_name_H-M   'P 1'
#
loop_
_entity.id
_entity.type
_entity.pdbx_description
1 polymer ?
#
loop_
_entity_poly.entity_id
_entity_poly.type
_entity_poly.pdbx_seq_one_letter_code
_entity_poly.pdbx_strand_id
1 'polypeptide(L)' 'MAEILGLDTLVAQMILAIGLALVAGNSWAVIRHFQGRPPPGQRGAFRPRRAVFLILAGTLMVTWSAVSLLS' A
#
# COMPACT_ATOMS: atom_id res chain seq x y z
N MET A 1 -21.94 6.19 -16.32
CA MET A 1 -21.81 4.89 -15.65
C MET A 1 -20.47 4.34 -16.07
N ALA A 2 -19.47 4.37 -15.18
CA ALA A 2 -18.14 3.88 -15.52
C ALA A 2 -18.25 2.39 -15.89
N GLU A 3 -17.72 2.01 -17.05
CA GLU A 3 -17.63 0.59 -17.41
C GLU A 3 -16.69 -0.07 -16.40
N ILE A 4 -17.22 -1.02 -15.62
CA ILE A 4 -16.48 -1.71 -14.56
C ILE A 4 -15.28 -2.50 -15.13
N LEU A 5 -15.33 -2.85 -16.42
CA LEU A 5 -14.27 -3.52 -17.18
C LEU A 5 -13.58 -2.58 -18.19
N GLY A 6 -13.78 -1.28 -18.07
CA GLY A 6 -13.02 -0.30 -18.84
C GLY A 6 -11.54 -0.38 -18.47
N LEU A 7 -10.65 -0.20 -19.44
CA LEU A 7 -9.21 -0.27 -19.19
C LEU A 7 -8.78 0.73 -18.11
N ASP A 8 -9.34 1.93 -18.13
CA ASP A 8 -9.02 3.00 -17.17
C ASP A 8 -9.47 2.64 -15.74
N THR A 9 -10.67 2.05 -15.59
CA THR A 9 -11.20 1.63 -14.29
C THR A 9 -10.44 0.43 -13.73
N LEU A 10 -10.08 -0.53 -14.59
CA LEU A 10 -9.23 -1.67 -14.23
C LEU A 10 -7.84 -1.21 -13.74
N VAL A 11 -7.22 -0.28 -14.46
CA VAL A 11 -5.91 0.27 -14.08
C VAL A 11 -6.01 0.98 -12.73
N ALA A 12 -7.02 1.81 -12.53
CA ALA A 12 -7.23 2.51 -11.26
C ALA A 12 -7.50 1.53 -10.10
N GLN A 13 -8.33 0.49 -10.30
CA GLN A 13 -8.56 -0.56 -9.30
C GLN A 13 -7.29 -1.35 -8.95
N MET A 14 -6.46 -1.67 -9.95
CA MET A 14 -5.20 -2.37 -9.72
C MET A 14 -4.21 -1.52 -8.91
N ILE A 15 -4.09 -0.24 -9.26
CA ILE A 15 -3.25 0.72 -8.53
C ILE A 15 -3.75 0.88 -7.09
N LEU A 16 -5.08 0.95 -6.90
CA LEU A 16 -5.69 1.01 -5.57
C LEU A 16 -5.33 -0.23 -4.73
N ALA A 17 -5.47 -1.43 -5.29
CA ALA A 17 -5.16 -2.68 -4.62
C ALA A 17 -3.67 -2.77 -4.22
N ILE A 18 -2.77 -2.39 -5.14
CA ILE A 18 -1.32 -2.36 -4.88
C ILE A 18 -0.99 -1.33 -3.79
N GLY A 19 -1.57 -0.13 -3.88
CA GLY A 19 -1.40 0.93 -2.89
C GLY A 19 -1.84 0.50 -1.50
N LEU A 20 -3.02 -0.14 -1.39
CA LEU A 20 -3.52 -0.70 -0.12
C LEU A 20 -2.59 -1.79 0.43
N ALA A 21 -2.10 -2.69 -0.41
CA ALA A 21 -1.16 -3.73 0.01
C ALA A 21 0.16 -3.14 0.54
N LEU A 22 0.69 -2.10 -0.11
CA LEU A 22 1.85 -1.35 0.34
C LEU A 22 1.61 -0.70 1.70
N VAL A 23 0.52 0.04 1.86
CA VAL A 23 0.21 0.73 3.11
C VAL A 23 0.00 -0.28 4.24
N ALA A 24 -0.88 -1.28 4.04
CA ALA A 24 -1.22 -2.24 5.08
C ALA A 24 -0.01 -3.09 5.51
N GLY A 25 0.73 -3.66 4.55
CA GLY A 25 1.87 -4.53 4.84
C GLY A 25 3.01 -3.80 5.54
N ASN A 26 3.35 -2.59 5.09
CA ASN A 26 4.42 -1.82 5.69
C ASN A 26 4.01 -1.21 7.04
N SER A 27 2.75 -0.74 7.18
CA SER A 27 2.26 -0.23 8.47
C SER A 27 2.27 -1.32 9.53
N TRP A 28 1.83 -2.53 9.18
CA TRP A 28 1.88 -3.68 10.08
C TRP A 28 3.32 -4.06 10.47
N ALA A 29 4.25 -4.02 9.51
CA ALA A 29 5.66 -4.27 9.80
C ALA A 29 6.27 -3.22 10.74
N VAL A 30 5.92 -1.94 10.57
CA VAL A 30 6.33 -0.85 11.46
C VAL A 30 5.76 -1.05 12.87
N ILE A 31 4.47 -1.36 13.00
CA ILE A 31 3.83 -1.63 14.30
C ILE A 31 4.54 -2.78 15.02
N ARG A 32 4.81 -3.89 14.32
CA ARG A 32 5.53 -5.04 14.91
C ARG A 32 6.95 -4.69 15.34
N HIS A 33 7.65 -3.88 14.54
CA HIS A 33 8.97 -3.37 14.90
C HIS A 33 8.94 -2.56 16.20
N PHE A 34 7.96 -1.65 16.36
CA PHE A 34 7.79 -0.90 17.60
C PHE A 34 7.38 -1.77 18.80
N GLN A 35 6.71 -2.90 18.56
CA GLN A 35 6.41 -3.90 19.60
C GLN A 35 7.62 -4.77 19.98
N GLY A 36 8.80 -4.53 19.41
CA GLY A 36 10.01 -5.32 19.65
C GLY A 36 9.92 -6.75 19.08
N ARG A 37 8.91 -7.04 18.26
CA ARG A 37 8.70 -8.36 17.65
C ARG A 37 9.05 -8.29 16.17
N PRO A 38 10.08 -9.02 15.70
CA PRO A 38 10.32 -9.09 14.26
C PRO A 38 9.10 -9.71 13.57
N PRO A 39 8.70 -9.23 12.38
CA PRO A 39 7.64 -9.87 11.62
C PRO A 39 8.05 -11.32 11.27
N PRO A 40 7.10 -12.28 11.30
CA PRO A 40 7.37 -13.70 11.15
C PRO A 40 7.98 -13.97 9.77
N GLY A 41 9.03 -14.78 9.74
CA GLY A 41 9.74 -15.13 8.51
C GLY A 41 10.81 -14.12 8.06
N GLN A 42 11.02 -12.99 8.75
CA GLN A 42 12.17 -12.11 8.44
C GLN A 42 13.48 -12.70 8.97
N ARG A 43 14.44 -12.93 8.06
CA ARG A 43 15.83 -13.33 8.38
C ARG A 43 16.82 -12.17 8.37
N GLY A 44 16.35 -10.91 8.40
CA GLY A 44 17.22 -9.73 8.27
C GLY A 44 16.78 -8.54 9.13
N ALA A 45 17.66 -7.54 9.24
CA ALA A 45 17.40 -6.32 10.00
C ALA A 45 16.26 -5.50 9.37
N PHE A 46 15.26 -5.14 10.18
CA PHE A 46 14.17 -4.27 9.75
C PHE A 46 14.70 -2.89 9.39
N ARG A 47 14.26 -2.35 8.24
CA ARG A 47 14.67 -1.04 7.72
C ARG A 47 13.51 -0.03 7.84
N PRO A 48 13.39 0.70 8.97
CA PRO A 48 12.23 1.57 9.23
C PRO A 48 12.06 2.67 8.18
N ARG A 49 13.16 3.27 7.72
CA ARG A 49 13.11 4.31 6.66
C ARG A 49 12.47 3.81 5.36
N ARG A 50 12.78 2.58 4.96
CA ARG A 50 12.19 1.96 3.76
C ARG A 50 10.69 1.74 3.95
N ALA A 51 10.29 1.22 5.11
CA ALA A 51 8.88 0.97 5.40
C ALA A 51 8.06 2.27 5.37
N VAL A 52 8.55 3.35 5.98
CA VAL A 52 7.88 4.67 5.95
C VAL A 52 7.77 5.21 4.54
N PHE A 53 8.83 5.11 3.72
CA PHE A 53 8.78 5.49 2.31
C PHE A 53 7.69 4.73 1.54
N LEU A 54 7.62 3.41 1.74
CA LEU A 54 6.63 2.56 1.06
C LEU A 54 5.20 2.86 1.52
N ILE A 55 5.00 3.23 2.80
CA ILE A 55 3.70 3.70 3.29
C ILE A 55 3.32 5.00 2.58
N LEU A 56 4.21 5.99 2.52
CA LEU A 56 3.93 7.27 1.85
C LEU A 56 3.60 7.09 0.37
N ALA A 57 4.40 6.28 -0.34
CA ALA A 57 4.16 5.97 -1.75
C ALA A 57 2.83 5.24 -1.95
N GLY A 58 2.53 4.25 -1.09
CA GLY A 58 1.25 3.54 -1.12
C GLY A 58 0.07 4.46 -0.85
N THR A 59 0.17 5.37 0.12
CA THR A 59 -0.89 6.35 0.41
C THR A 59 -1.15 7.26 -0.77
N LEU A 60 -0.09 7.72 -1.46
CA LEU A 60 -0.25 8.55 -2.67
C LEU A 60 -0.99 7.78 -3.78
N MET A 61 -0.62 6.51 -4.00
CA MET A 61 -1.31 5.63 -4.95
C MET A 61 -2.79 5.44 -4.60
N VAL A 62 -3.09 5.16 -3.33
CA VAL A 62 -4.46 4.97 -2.85
C VAL A 62 -5.29 6.23 -3.04
N THR A 63 -4.76 7.40 -2.64
CA THR A 63 -5.47 8.67 -2.79
C THR A 63 -5.75 8.97 -4.25
N TRP A 64 -4.74 8.85 -5.13
CA TRP A 64 -4.91 9.12 -6.55
C TRP A 64 -5.93 8.17 -7.20
N SER A 65 -5.78 6.86 -6.99
CA SER A 65 -6.68 5.86 -7.59
C SER A 65 -8.11 5.95 -7.04
N ALA A 66 -8.29 6.26 -5.75
CA ALA A 66 -9.61 6.48 -5.17
C ALA A 66 -10.28 7.72 -5.80
N VAL A 67 -9.54 8.82 -5.99
CA VAL A 67 -10.07 10.00 -6.68
C VAL A 67 -10.44 9.65 -8.13
N SER A 68 -9.58 8.94 -8.86
CA SER A 68 -9.84 8.53 -10.25
C SER A 68 -11.04 7.61 -10.42
N LEU A 69 -11.39 6.79 -9.42
CA LEU A 69 -12.57 5.92 -9.47
C LEU A 69 -13.87 6.65 -9.10
N LEU A 70 -13.76 7.77 -8.37
CA LEU A 70 -14.89 8.57 -7.92
C LEU A 70 -15.21 9.73 -8.88
N SER A 71 -14.25 10.16 -9.69
CA SER A 71 -14.40 11.16 -10.76
C SER A 71 -14.93 10.56 -12.05
#